data_AF-A0A662QXB5-F1
#
_entry.id   AF-A0A662QXB5-F1
#
_cell.length_a   1.000
_cell.length_b   1.000
_cell.length_c   1.000
_cell.angle_alpha   90.00
_cell.angle_beta   90.00
_cell.angle_gamma   90.00
#
_symmetry.space_group_name_H-M   'P 1'
#
loop_
_entity.id
_entity.type
_entity.pdbx_description
1 polymer ?
#
loop_
_entity_poly.entity_id
_entity_poly.type
_entity_poly.pdbx_seq_one_letter_code
_entity_poly.pdbx_strand_id
1 'polypeptide(L)' 'MSGFLHSTHQLPLSLFIGYLERSAGCEVVFVGVQPESVGFGCELSDVCREGVLRAVEVVCGLVSE' A
#
# COMPACT_ATOMS: atom_id res chain seq x y z
N MET A 1 -28.59 -14.31 4.19
CA MET A 1 -27.81 -13.06 4.06
C MET A 1 -26.37 -13.46 3.78
N SER A 2 -26.00 -13.55 2.51
CA SER A 2 -24.64 -13.91 2.09
C SER A 2 -23.76 -12.67 2.25
N GLY A 3 -22.71 -12.77 3.09
CA GLY A 3 -21.76 -11.69 3.35
C GLY A 3 -20.91 -11.40 2.11
N PHE A 4 -21.31 -10.39 1.35
CA PHE A 4 -20.51 -9.87 0.24
C PHE A 4 -19.38 -8.98 0.79
N LEU A 5 -18.22 -9.59 1.07
CA LEU A 5 -16.93 -8.91 1.10
C LEU A 5 -16.07 -9.51 -0.01
N HIS A 6 -16.50 -9.32 -1.27
CA HIS A 6 -15.85 -9.93 -2.44
C HIS A 6 -14.63 -9.13 -2.95
N SER A 7 -14.18 -8.12 -2.23
CA SER A 7 -12.84 -7.55 -2.43
C SER A 7 -12.34 -6.89 -1.15
N THR A 8 -11.09 -7.17 -0.77
CA THR A 8 -10.37 -6.42 0.27
C THR A 8 -10.21 -4.93 -0.08
N HIS A 9 -10.54 -4.52 -1.32
CA HIS A 9 -10.48 -3.12 -1.78
C HIS A 9 -11.71 -2.29 -1.38
N GLN A 10 -12.73 -2.89 -0.74
CA GLN A 10 -13.94 -2.17 -0.30
C GLN A 10 -13.82 -1.61 1.11
N LEU A 11 -12.88 -2.07 1.93
CA LEU A 11 -12.59 -1.45 3.22
C LEU A 11 -11.71 -0.23 2.97
N PRO A 12 -12.15 1.00 3.33
CA PRO A 12 -11.29 2.17 3.26
C PRO A 12 -10.00 1.91 4.03
N LEU A 13 -8.86 2.06 3.35
CA LEU A 13 -7.56 1.78 3.94
C LEU A 13 -7.30 2.60 5.21
N SER A 14 -7.84 3.83 5.26
CA SER A 14 -7.79 4.69 6.46
C SER A 14 -8.44 4.06 7.69
N LEU A 15 -9.56 3.32 7.52
CA LEU A 15 -10.19 2.60 8.63
C LEU A 15 -9.31 1.45 9.12
N PHE A 16 -8.66 0.75 8.21
CA PHE A 16 -7.76 -0.36 8.54
C PHE A 16 -6.50 0.13 9.25
N ILE A 17 -5.87 1.20 8.75
CA ILE A 17 -4.71 1.85 9.40
C ILE A 17 -5.09 2.27 10.82
N GLY A 18 -6.20 3.00 10.99
CA GLY A 18 -6.62 3.42 12.33
C GLY A 18 -6.98 2.27 13.26
N TYR A 19 -7.45 1.13 12.73
CA TYR A 19 -7.64 -0.07 13.53
C TYR A 19 -6.29 -0.61 14.06
N LEU A 20 -5.28 -0.75 13.19
CA LEU A 20 -3.96 -1.25 13.57
C LEU A 20 -3.30 -0.36 14.63
N GLU A 21 -3.31 0.95 14.44
CA GLU A 21 -2.75 1.91 15.40
C GLU A 21 -3.39 1.77 16.79
N ARG A 22 -4.71 1.59 16.85
CA ARG A 22 -5.43 1.44 18.13
C ARG A 22 -5.30 0.05 18.75
N SER A 23 -5.34 -1.01 17.94
CA SER A 23 -5.40 -2.39 18.44
C SER A 23 -4.03 -2.97 18.74
N ALA A 24 -3.02 -2.63 17.94
CA ALA A 24 -1.65 -3.11 18.09
C ALA A 24 -0.72 -2.08 18.75
N GLY A 25 -1.15 -0.81 18.87
CA GLY A 25 -0.35 0.26 19.45
C GLY A 25 0.91 0.57 18.64
N CYS A 26 0.89 0.29 17.32
CA CYS A 26 2.01 0.54 16.43
C CYS A 26 1.83 1.81 15.62
N GLU A 27 2.95 2.38 15.16
CA GLU A 27 2.94 3.40 14.13
C GLU A 27 2.80 2.75 12.75
N VAL A 28 2.05 3.39 11.86
CA VAL A 28 1.83 2.89 10.50
C VAL A 28 2.34 3.92 9.51
N VAL A 29 3.25 3.48 8.63
CA VAL A 29 3.71 4.28 7.48
C VAL A 29 3.02 3.79 6.22
N PHE A 30 2.40 4.71 5.48
CA PHE A 30 1.73 4.42 4.20
C PHE A 30 2.57 4.96 3.03
N VAL A 31 3.07 4.06 2.18
CA VAL A 31 3.89 4.41 1.00
C VAL A 31 3.13 4.04 -0.27
N GLY A 32 2.87 5.05 -1.12
CA GLY A 32 2.20 4.87 -2.41
C GLY A 32 3.16 5.12 -3.57
N VAL A 33 3.10 4.27 -4.60
CA VAL A 33 3.71 4.53 -5.91
C VAL A 33 2.59 4.83 -6.89
N GLN A 34 2.64 6.00 -7.52
CA GLN A 34 1.63 6.40 -8.50
C GLN A 34 1.75 5.52 -9.75
N PRO A 35 0.67 4.84 -10.17
CA PRO A 35 0.68 4.06 -11.40
C PRO A 35 0.68 4.98 -12.64
N GLU A 36 1.38 4.54 -13.68
CA GLU A 36 1.25 5.10 -15.03
C GLU A 36 0.04 4.50 -15.79
N SER A 37 -0.19 3.18 -15.63
CA SER A 37 -1.33 2.46 -16.20
C SER A 37 -1.76 1.32 -15.28
N VAL A 38 -3.05 0.97 -15.30
CA VAL A 38 -3.65 -0.16 -14.57
C VAL A 38 -4.40 -1.12 -15.50
N GLY A 39 -4.02 -1.13 -16.78
CA GLY A 39 -4.62 -2.00 -17.80
C GLY A 39 -4.33 -3.48 -17.56
N PHE A 40 -5.26 -4.34 -17.99
CA PHE A 40 -5.08 -5.78 -17.92
C PHE A 40 -3.92 -6.22 -18.81
N GLY A 41 -3.00 -7.03 -18.27
CA GLY A 41 -1.83 -7.53 -19.00
C GLY A 41 -0.72 -6.50 -19.20
N CYS A 42 -0.83 -5.30 -18.62
CA CYS A 42 0.27 -4.34 -18.61
C CYS A 42 1.38 -4.80 -17.66
N GLU A 43 2.63 -4.69 -18.11
CA GLU A 43 3.80 -4.85 -17.24
C GLU A 43 4.07 -3.58 -16.43
N LEU A 44 4.97 -3.69 -15.45
CA LEU A 44 5.44 -2.54 -14.69
C LEU A 44 6.26 -1.63 -15.61
N SER A 45 5.81 -0.40 -15.79
CA SER A 45 6.55 0.58 -16.57
C SER A 45 7.83 1.04 -15.87
N ASP A 46 8.74 1.64 -16.65
CA ASP A 46 10.02 2.12 -16.12
C ASP A 46 9.82 3.22 -15.07
N VAL A 47 8.85 4.12 -15.26
CA VAL A 47 8.51 5.18 -14.29
C VAL A 47 8.03 4.58 -12.96
N CYS A 48 7.16 3.56 -13.02
CA CYS A 48 6.72 2.85 -11.82
C CYS A 48 7.87 2.08 -11.16
N ARG A 49 8.77 1.47 -11.95
CA ARG A 49 9.95 0.76 -11.45
C ARG A 49 10.86 1.68 -10.66
N GLU A 50 11.15 2.88 -11.18
CA GLU A 50 11.88 3.90 -10.43
C GLU A 50 11.17 4.33 -9.15
N GLY A 51 9.83 4.47 -9.21
CA GLY A 51 9.01 4.74 -8.03
C GLY A 51 9.14 3.68 -6.95
N VAL A 52 9.19 2.40 -7.33
CA VAL A 52 9.43 1.28 -6.41
C VAL A 52 10.84 1.36 -5.80
N LEU A 53 11.87 1.67 -6.59
CA LEU A 53 13.23 1.81 -6.07
C LEU A 53 13.33 2.94 -5.02
N ARG A 54 12.66 4.07 -5.25
CA ARG A 54 12.56 5.15 -4.24
C ARG A 54 11.77 4.70 -2.99
N ALA A 55 10.73 3.91 -3.16
CA ALA A 55 10.00 3.35 -2.03
C ALA A 55 10.87 2.40 -1.18
N VAL A 56 11.79 1.64 -1.80
CA VAL A 56 12.77 0.82 -1.08
C VAL A 56 13.70 1.69 -0.24
N GLU A 57 14.19 2.81 -0.77
CA GLU A 57 15.02 3.75 0.00
C GLU A 57 14.29 4.28 1.25
N VAL A 58 13.01 4.64 1.11
CA VAL A 58 12.16 5.06 2.23
C VAL A 58 12.03 3.95 3.27
N VAL A 59 11.71 2.72 2.86
CA VAL A 59 11.56 1.59 3.79
C VAL A 59 12.87 1.27 4.49
N CYS A 60 13.98 1.21 3.76
CA CYS A 60 15.30 0.96 4.32
C CYS A 60 15.71 2.03 5.35
N GLY A 61 15.40 3.30 5.08
CA GLY A 61 15.63 4.40 6.03
C GLY A 61 14.85 4.27 7.34
N LEU A 62 13.67 3.65 7.31
CA LEU A 62 12.81 3.47 8.49
C LEU A 62 13.17 2.24 9.33
N VAL A 63 13.71 1.18 8.73
CA VAL A 63 14.03 -0.08 9.43
C VAL A 63 15.48 -0.17 9.92
N SER A 64 16.33 0.80 9.57
CA SER A 64 17.76 0.78 9.90
C SER A 64 18.12 1.57 11.16
N GLU A 65 17.13 1.94 11.98
CA GLU A 65 17.33 2.52 13.33
C GLU A 65 17.38 1.45 14.43
#